data_AF-A0A832WAL0-F1
#
_entry.id   AF-A0A832WAL0-F1
#
_cell.length_a   1.000
_cell.length_b   1.000
_cell.length_c   1.000
_cell.angle_alpha   90.00
_cell.angle_beta   90.00
_cell.angle_gamma   90.00
#
_symmetry.space_group_name_H-M   'P 1'
#
loop_
_entity.id
_entity.type
_entity.pdbx_description
1 polymer ?
#
loop_
_entity_poly.entity_id
_entity_poly.type
_entity_poly.pdbx_seq_one_letter_code
_entity_poly.pdbx_strand_id
1 'polypeptide(L)'
;MVSGDTSNWCAVGSSWKSTNPQTGEEVTMEIVGTETVDGVLMCKAVYETNVEDEDVSSIEYLWSEDGATYFWTAYDSSGDVISEMSMKDGKMKIVDEEGNVMEYSQGQ
;
A
#
# COMPACT_ATOMS: atom_id res chain seq x y z
N MET A 1 -1.94 34.65 15.54
CA MET A 1 -2.98 33.70 15.12
C MET A 1 -2.28 32.36 14.98
N VAL A 2 -2.84 31.30 15.57
CA VAL A 2 -2.19 30.00 15.78
C VAL A 2 -1.66 29.40 14.47
N SER A 3 -0.40 28.95 14.51
CA SER A 3 0.28 28.14 13.50
C SER A 3 -0.40 26.76 13.36
N GLY A 4 -0.54 26.26 12.13
CA GLY A 4 -1.00 24.89 11.90
C GLY A 4 -1.27 24.60 10.43
N ASP A 5 -0.21 24.49 9.62
CA ASP A 5 -0.28 23.62 8.45
C ASP A 5 -0.47 22.20 8.98
N THR A 6 -1.72 21.76 9.11
CA THR A 6 -2.03 20.35 9.30
C THR A 6 -1.78 19.68 7.96
N SER A 7 -0.58 19.13 7.76
CA SER A 7 -0.31 18.19 6.68
C SER A 7 -1.42 17.14 6.67
N ASN A 8 -2.26 17.15 5.64
CA ASN A 8 -3.31 16.14 5.46
C ASN A 8 -2.67 14.83 4.99
N TRP A 9 -1.80 14.27 5.84
CA TRP A 9 -0.94 13.12 5.56
C TRP A 9 -1.76 11.87 5.20
N CYS A 10 -2.96 11.78 5.77
CA CYS A 10 -3.95 10.76 5.46
C CYS A 10 -5.28 11.42 5.07
N ALA A 11 -5.38 11.80 3.80
CA ALA A 11 -6.55 12.47 3.25
C ALA A 11 -7.70 11.47 2.95
N VAL A 12 -8.27 10.88 4.00
CA VAL A 12 -9.34 9.86 3.90
C VAL A 12 -10.49 10.34 3.02
N GLY A 13 -10.96 9.48 2.12
CA GLY A 13 -11.98 9.78 1.11
C GLY A 13 -11.43 10.44 -0.15
N SER A 14 -10.13 10.70 -0.22
CA SER A 14 -9.48 11.08 -1.48
C SER A 14 -9.31 9.84 -2.35
N SER A 15 -9.69 9.96 -3.61
CA SER A 15 -9.45 8.93 -4.61
C SER A 15 -8.89 9.54 -5.89
N TRP A 16 -8.12 8.73 -6.62
CA TRP A 16 -7.71 9.05 -7.98
C TRP A 16 -7.85 7.82 -8.86
N LYS A 17 -8.04 8.08 -10.15
CA LYS A 17 -8.15 7.04 -11.16
C LYS A 17 -7.21 7.36 -12.31
N SER A 18 -6.50 6.36 -12.79
CA SER A 18 -5.70 6.42 -14.01
C SER A 18 -6.17 5.35 -14.97
N THR A 19 -6.26 5.70 -16.25
CA THR A 19 -6.67 4.80 -17.32
C THR A 19 -5.61 4.84 -18.41
N ASN A 20 -5.10 3.68 -18.81
CA ASN A 20 -4.22 3.52 -19.96
C ASN A 20 -5.08 3.47 -21.24
N PRO A 21 -5.04 4.49 -22.13
CA PRO A 21 -5.91 4.55 -23.30
C PRO A 21 -5.53 3.55 -24.40
N GLN A 22 -4.36 2.91 -24.31
CA GLN A 22 -3.90 1.93 -25.31
C GLN A 22 -4.39 0.52 -25.00
N THR A 23 -4.41 0.15 -23.72
CA THR A 23 -4.74 -1.20 -23.23
C THR A 23 -6.13 -1.26 -22.61
N GLY A 24 -6.67 -0.13 -22.14
CA GLY A 24 -7.93 -0.08 -21.40
C GLY A 24 -7.79 -0.38 -19.91
N GLU A 25 -6.56 -0.55 -19.43
CA GLU A 25 -6.26 -0.82 -18.02
C GLU A 25 -6.60 0.40 -17.17
N GLU A 26 -7.26 0.17 -16.04
CA GLU A 26 -7.73 1.17 -15.11
C GLU A 26 -7.25 0.81 -13.71
N VAL A 27 -6.58 1.76 -13.08
CA VAL A 27 -6.18 1.66 -11.68
C VAL A 27 -6.88 2.77 -10.92
N THR A 28 -7.57 2.39 -9.85
CA THR A 28 -8.21 3.32 -8.91
C THR A 28 -7.53 3.21 -7.57
N MET A 29 -7.11 4.32 -6.98
CA MET A 29 -6.64 4.36 -5.60
C MET A 29 -7.64 5.13 -4.74
N GLU A 30 -7.94 4.62 -3.55
CA GLU A 30 -8.72 5.33 -2.54
C GLU A 30 -8.00 5.29 -1.18
N ILE A 31 -7.90 6.44 -0.51
CA ILE A 31 -7.45 6.50 0.88
C ILE A 31 -8.65 6.19 1.77
N VAL A 32 -8.70 4.97 2.30
CA VAL A 32 -9.87 4.43 3.01
C VAL A 32 -9.89 4.73 4.50
N GLY A 33 -8.76 5.08 5.11
CA GLY A 33 -8.72 5.33 6.54
C GLY A 33 -7.34 5.33 7.16
N THR A 34 -7.31 5.20 8.48
CA THR A 34 -6.09 4.95 9.25
C THR A 34 -6.22 3.64 10.01
N GLU A 35 -5.07 3.00 10.25
CA GLU A 35 -4.96 1.73 10.97
C GLU A 35 -3.75 1.79 11.90
N THR A 36 -3.81 1.17 13.08
CA THR A 36 -2.67 1.11 13.99
C THR A 36 -1.98 -0.23 13.87
N VAL A 37 -0.72 -0.23 13.43
CA VAL A 37 0.11 -1.43 13.28
C VAL A 37 1.31 -1.31 14.21
N ASP A 38 1.49 -2.25 15.14
CA ASP A 38 2.57 -2.25 16.13
C ASP A 38 2.70 -0.94 16.93
N GLY A 39 1.57 -0.26 17.17
CA GLY A 39 1.52 1.02 17.88
C GLY A 39 1.87 2.25 17.02
N VAL A 40 2.15 2.06 15.73
CA VAL A 40 2.34 3.15 14.75
C VAL A 40 1.02 3.40 14.04
N LEU A 41 0.59 4.67 13.98
CA LEU A 41 -0.57 5.06 13.21
C LEU A 41 -0.19 5.14 11.73
N MET A 42 -0.89 4.36 10.91
CA MET A 42 -0.66 4.22 9.48
C MET A 42 -1.85 4.78 8.71
N CYS A 43 -1.60 5.44 7.59
CA CYS A 43 -2.64 5.75 6.61
C CYS A 43 -2.82 4.54 5.71
N LYS A 44 -4.05 4.25 5.33
CA LYS A 44 -4.43 3.09 4.54
C LYS A 44 -5.04 3.54 3.22
N ALA A 45 -4.50 3.03 2.11
CA ALA A 45 -5.09 3.14 0.80
C ALA A 45 -5.33 1.75 0.20
N VAL A 46 -6.31 1.67 -0.68
CA VAL A 46 -6.60 0.50 -1.50
C VAL A 46 -6.45 0.90 -2.95
N TYR A 47 -5.71 0.10 -3.72
CA TYR A 47 -5.66 0.18 -5.17
C TYR A 47 -6.45 -0.98 -5.75
N GLU A 48 -7.31 -0.69 -6.72
CA GLU A 48 -8.06 -1.67 -7.48
C GLU A 48 -7.66 -1.55 -8.95
N THR A 49 -7.46 -2.70 -9.61
CA THR A 49 -7.15 -2.78 -11.04
C THR A 49 -8.21 -3.60 -11.76
N ASN A 50 -8.44 -3.29 -13.04
CA ASN A 50 -9.30 -4.08 -13.93
C ASN A 50 -8.51 -5.02 -14.85
N VAL A 51 -7.20 -5.17 -14.64
CA VAL A 51 -6.34 -6.01 -15.45
C VAL A 51 -6.63 -7.48 -15.10
N GLU A 52 -7.31 -8.21 -15.98
CA GLU A 52 -7.63 -9.63 -15.77
C GLU A 52 -6.43 -10.58 -15.96
N ASP A 53 -5.38 -10.11 -16.65
CA ASP A 53 -4.14 -10.87 -16.90
C ASP A 53 -3.12 -10.80 -15.74
N GLU A 54 -3.39 -9.96 -14.73
CA GLU A 54 -2.59 -9.91 -13.50
C GLU A 54 -3.27 -10.78 -12.45
N ASP A 55 -2.50 -11.64 -11.78
CA ASP A 55 -3.01 -12.42 -10.64
C ASP A 55 -3.53 -11.48 -9.52
N VAL A 56 -3.08 -10.22 -9.52
CA VAL A 56 -3.43 -9.16 -8.57
C VAL A 56 -4.74 -8.46 -8.95
N SER A 57 -5.74 -8.53 -8.07
CA SER A 57 -7.00 -7.78 -8.20
C SER A 57 -6.99 -6.48 -7.40
N SER A 58 -6.37 -6.49 -6.22
CA SER A 58 -6.30 -5.30 -5.36
C SER A 58 -5.00 -5.27 -4.57
N ILE A 59 -4.64 -4.07 -4.12
CA ILE A 59 -3.46 -3.83 -3.30
C ILE A 59 -3.87 -2.98 -2.11
N GLU A 60 -3.52 -3.41 -0.92
CA GLU A 60 -3.56 -2.58 0.28
C GLU A 60 -2.19 -1.96 0.52
N TYR A 61 -2.17 -0.66 0.76
CA TYR A 61 -0.96 0.08 1.06
C TYR A 61 -1.13 0.87 2.35
N LEU A 62 -0.23 0.61 3.30
CA LEU A 62 -0.15 1.34 4.56
C LEU A 62 1.15 2.12 4.64
N TRP A 63 1.13 3.37 5.07
CA TRP A 63 2.34 4.16 5.31
C TRP A 63 2.23 5.00 6.58
N SER A 64 3.35 5.18 7.28
CA SER A 64 3.44 6.07 8.44
C SER A 64 3.55 7.53 8.01
N GLU A 65 3.19 8.46 8.90
CA GLU A 65 3.28 9.91 8.63
C GLU A 65 4.70 10.37 8.26
N ASP A 66 5.73 9.74 8.84
CA ASP A 66 7.14 10.01 8.54
C ASP A 66 7.68 9.25 7.31
N GLY A 67 6.87 8.37 6.71
CA GLY A 67 7.24 7.51 5.59
C GLY A 67 8.31 6.46 5.89
N ALA A 68 8.72 6.30 7.15
CA ALA A 68 9.76 5.33 7.55
C ALA A 68 9.24 3.89 7.57
N THR A 69 7.94 3.72 7.81
CA THR A 69 7.26 2.42 7.80
C THR A 69 6.24 2.39 6.68
N TYR A 70 6.24 1.32 5.91
CA TYR A 70 5.13 1.02 5.00
C TYR A 70 4.92 -0.48 4.86
N PHE A 71 3.70 -0.83 4.49
CA PHE A 71 3.27 -2.18 4.16
C PHE A 71 2.53 -2.13 2.83
N TRP A 72 2.74 -3.13 2.00
CA TRP A 72 2.11 -3.29 0.71
C TRP A 72 1.70 -4.75 0.62
N THR A 73 0.42 -5.01 0.39
CA THR A 73 -0.12 -6.36 0.31
C THR A 73 -0.96 -6.47 -0.96
N ALA A 74 -0.57 -7.34 -1.87
CA ALA A 74 -1.36 -7.67 -3.05
C ALA A 74 -2.27 -8.86 -2.79
N TYR A 75 -3.50 -8.75 -3.27
CA TYR A 75 -4.53 -9.76 -3.17
C TYR A 75 -5.01 -10.17 -4.55
N ASP A 76 -5.37 -11.44 -4.69
CA ASP A 76 -6.04 -11.97 -5.88
C ASP A 76 -7.54 -11.62 -5.89
N SER A 77 -8.23 -12.07 -6.93
CA SER A 77 -9.69 -11.87 -7.05
C SER A 77 -10.53 -12.61 -5.99
N SER A 78 -9.95 -13.61 -5.31
CA SER A 78 -10.57 -14.34 -4.19
C SER A 78 -10.35 -13.63 -2.85
N GLY A 79 -9.45 -12.66 -2.80
CA GLY A 79 -8.99 -11.98 -1.58
C GLY A 79 -7.84 -12.70 -0.87
N ASP A 80 -7.20 -13.67 -1.53
CA ASP A 80 -6.02 -14.37 -1.03
C ASP A 80 -4.76 -13.54 -1.29
N VAL A 81 -3.80 -13.60 -0.36
CA VAL A 81 -2.57 -12.82 -0.44
C VAL A 81 -1.61 -13.47 -1.44
N ILE A 82 -1.17 -12.69 -2.44
CA ILE A 82 -0.19 -13.12 -3.45
C ILE A 82 1.21 -12.71 -3.03
N SER A 83 1.34 -11.52 -2.44
CA SER A 83 2.63 -10.97 -2.05
C SER A 83 2.47 -9.92 -0.96
N GLU A 84 3.38 -9.94 0.00
CA GLU A 84 3.51 -8.90 1.01
C GLU A 84 4.89 -8.28 0.95
N MET A 85 4.95 -6.97 1.08
CA MET A 85 6.19 -6.21 1.20
C MET A 85 6.05 -5.24 2.35
N SER A 86 7.11 -5.10 3.14
CA SER A 86 7.16 -4.10 4.21
C SER A 86 8.54 -3.49 4.34
N MET A 87 8.56 -2.22 4.74
CA MET A 87 9.76 -1.55 5.25
C MET A 87 9.47 -1.17 6.69
N LYS A 88 10.30 -1.64 7.61
CA LYS A 88 10.21 -1.28 9.03
C LYS A 88 11.61 -1.27 9.63
N ASP A 89 11.92 -0.23 10.41
CA ASP A 89 13.23 -0.08 11.06
C ASP A 89 14.43 -0.18 10.08
N GLY A 90 14.24 0.31 8.85
CA GLY A 90 15.26 0.25 7.78
C GLY A 90 15.49 -1.15 7.19
N LYS A 91 14.63 -2.11 7.52
CA LYS A 91 14.64 -3.47 6.96
C LYS A 91 13.46 -3.65 6.03
N MET A 92 13.77 -4.09 4.83
CA MET A 92 12.78 -4.52 3.85
C MET A 92 12.54 -6.01 4.05
N LYS A 93 11.27 -6.41 4.13
CA LYS A 93 10.83 -7.79 4.15
C LYS A 93 9.86 -8.01 3.01
N ILE A 94 10.08 -9.06 2.23
CA ILE A 94 9.19 -9.51 1.15
C ILE A 94 8.76 -10.93 1.48
N VAL A 95 7.46 -11.20 1.37
CA VAL A 95 6.85 -12.53 1.49
C VAL A 95 6.20 -12.84 0.15
N ASP A 96 6.55 -13.97 -0.45
CA ASP A 96 5.89 -14.45 -1.67
C ASP A 96 4.65 -15.31 -1.34
N GLU A 97 3.93 -15.73 -2.37
CA GLU A 97 2.70 -16.52 -2.28
C GLU A 97 2.91 -17.87 -1.54
N GLU A 98 4.11 -18.44 -1.63
CA GLU A 98 4.46 -19.68 -0.92
C GLU A 98 4.81 -19.43 0.57
N GLY A 99 4.84 -18.17 1.00
CA GLY A 99 5.22 -17.76 2.34
C GLY A 99 6.73 -17.68 2.55
N ASN A 100 7.54 -17.74 1.49
CA ASN A 100 8.99 -17.58 1.61
C ASN A 100 9.31 -16.14 1.97
N VAL A 101 10.16 -15.97 2.98
CA VAL A 101 10.55 -14.64 3.48
C VAL A 101 11.93 -14.27 2.95
N MET A 102 12.01 -13.14 2.27
CA MET A 102 13.26 -12.49 1.86
C MET A 102 13.43 -11.20 2.67
N GLU A 103 14.56 -11.07 3.38
CA GLU A 103 14.88 -9.86 4.16
C GLU A 103 16.12 -9.18 3.60
N TYR A 104 16.03 -7.85 3.45
CA TYR A 104 17.13 -6.99 3.03
C TYR A 104 17.30 -5.87 4.04
N SER A 105 18.49 -5.78 4.64
CA SER A 105 18.89 -4.59 5.39
C SER A 105 19.45 -3.56 4.42
N GLN A 106 18.94 -2.31 4.46
CA GLN A 106 19.61 -1.16 3.81
C GLN A 106 20.94 -0.90 4.54
N GLY A 107 21.99 -1.63 4.16
CA GLY A 107 23.27 -1.59 4.86
C GLY A 107 24.29 -2.63 4.39
N GLN A 108 24.73 -2.53 3.13
CA GLN A 108 26.15 -2.67 2.78
C GLN A 108 26.50 -1.83 1.55
#